data_AF-A0A6N6ZGZ7-F1
#
_entry.id   AF-A0A6N6ZGZ7-F1
#
_cell.length_a   1.000
_cell.length_b   1.000
_cell.length_c   1.000
_cell.angle_alpha   90.00
_cell.angle_beta   90.00
_cell.angle_gamma   90.00
#
_symmetry.space_group_name_H-M   'P 1'
#
loop_
_entity.id
_entity.type
_entity.pdbx_description
1 polymer ?
#
loop_
_entity_poly.entity_id
_entity_poly.type
_entity_poly.pdbx_seq_one_letter_code
_entity_poly.pdbx_strand_id
1 'polypeptide(L)'
;MNRPIAFSLLAGLCSVTASQAAVLLEIDISNPAAVRFTATDNLAAANSSYNSNINGGITIENFFTSNTIEVAAGAPVGGDLSPVIGTTATYNRYGTYQYDNTINFGQGDDLSVYTATNEGSESQVFDTSSPAFTGEAVFDFSAFAASLPSVGTSGNIYPGYTFEAEPTVGQWMVVNTAIPEPSTYAAGVGLLALGIVFYRRRTA
;
A
#
# COMPACT_ATOMS: atom_id res chain seq x y z
N MET A 1 61.57 36.48 5.31
CA MET A 1 60.94 35.17 4.96
C MET A 1 59.94 34.86 6.06
N ASN A 2 58.64 34.77 5.73
CA ASN A 2 57.58 33.97 6.38
C ASN A 2 56.22 34.42 5.82
N ARG A 3 55.56 33.54 5.04
CA ARG A 3 54.19 33.70 4.51
C ARG A 3 53.19 32.90 5.41
N PRO A 4 51.90 32.74 5.07
CA PRO A 4 50.74 33.32 5.77
C PRO A 4 49.81 32.23 6.35
N ILE A 5 48.76 32.57 7.12
CA ILE A 5 47.61 31.65 7.28
C ILE A 5 46.32 32.46 7.32
N ALA A 6 45.55 32.39 6.22
CA ALA A 6 44.14 32.75 6.18
C ALA A 6 43.32 31.51 6.54
N PHE A 7 42.50 31.59 7.59
CA PHE A 7 41.53 30.55 7.94
C PHE A 7 40.22 30.84 7.19
N SER A 8 39.93 30.07 6.15
CA SER A 8 38.61 30.01 5.52
C SER A 8 37.78 28.94 6.23
N LEU A 9 36.78 29.36 7.01
CA LEU A 9 35.83 28.46 7.66
C LEU A 9 34.77 28.04 6.63
N LEU A 10 34.89 26.83 6.10
CA LEU A 10 33.88 26.21 5.22
C LEU A 10 32.79 25.59 6.11
N ALA A 11 31.65 26.25 6.25
CA ALA A 11 30.49 25.68 6.94
C ALA A 11 29.78 24.69 6.00
N GLY A 12 29.90 23.40 6.29
CA GLY A 12 29.21 22.33 5.57
C GLY A 12 27.70 22.39 5.80
N LEU A 13 26.94 22.53 4.71
CA LEU A 13 25.52 22.21 4.70
C LEU A 13 25.37 20.68 4.77
N CYS A 14 25.13 20.14 5.96
CA CYS A 14 24.56 18.80 6.09
C CYS A 14 23.05 18.91 5.82
N SER A 15 22.64 18.64 4.58
CA SER A 15 21.24 18.37 4.27
C SER A 15 20.87 17.03 4.91
N VAL A 16 20.10 17.08 6.00
CA VAL A 16 19.44 15.92 6.59
C VAL A 16 18.37 15.46 5.59
N THR A 17 18.67 14.42 4.82
CA THR A 17 17.62 13.68 4.11
C THR A 17 16.87 12.86 5.15
N ALA A 18 15.64 13.23 5.47
CA ALA A 18 14.75 12.34 6.18
C ALA A 18 14.59 11.08 5.31
N SER A 19 14.94 9.91 5.86
CA SER A 19 14.68 8.63 5.21
C SER A 19 13.16 8.45 5.19
N GLN A 20 12.50 8.60 4.03
CA GLN A 20 11.12 8.13 3.89
C GLN A 20 11.12 6.60 4.05
N ALA A 21 10.18 6.08 4.84
CA ALA A 21 9.94 4.65 4.89
C ALA A 21 9.41 4.19 3.51
N ALA A 22 9.80 2.98 3.09
CA ALA A 22 9.46 2.50 1.76
C ALA A 22 7.94 2.37 1.58
N VAL A 23 7.43 2.72 0.39
CA VAL A 23 6.04 2.47 0.02
C VAL A 23 5.87 0.98 -0.19
N LEU A 24 5.07 0.32 0.63
CA LEU A 24 4.82 -1.11 0.54
C LEU A 24 3.53 -1.43 -0.22
N LEU A 25 2.56 -0.52 -0.18
CA LEU A 25 1.27 -0.64 -0.85
C LEU A 25 0.99 0.59 -1.71
N GLU A 26 0.72 0.36 -2.99
CA GLU A 26 0.18 1.37 -3.90
C GLU A 26 -1.34 1.23 -3.97
N ILE A 27 -2.06 2.34 -3.83
CA ILE A 27 -3.52 2.34 -3.73
C ILE A 27 -4.15 3.06 -4.93
N ASP A 28 -4.97 2.34 -5.68
CA ASP A 28 -5.80 2.88 -6.77
C ASP A 28 -7.22 3.12 -6.29
N ILE A 29 -7.61 4.40 -6.25
CA ILE A 29 -8.95 4.86 -5.85
C ILE A 29 -9.82 5.30 -7.03
N SER A 30 -9.39 5.08 -8.27
CA SER A 30 -10.09 5.54 -9.48
C SER A 30 -11.53 5.00 -9.58
N ASN A 31 -11.80 3.86 -8.95
CA ASN A 31 -13.13 3.28 -8.80
C ASN A 31 -13.44 3.01 -7.32
N PRO A 32 -14.30 3.82 -6.66
CA PRO A 32 -14.69 3.59 -5.27
C PRO A 32 -15.34 2.21 -5.01
N ALA A 33 -15.93 1.57 -6.01
CA ALA A 33 -16.51 0.23 -5.88
C ALA A 33 -15.49 -0.91 -5.95
N ALA A 34 -14.25 -0.60 -6.32
CA ALA A 34 -13.16 -1.55 -6.45
C ALA A 34 -11.81 -0.83 -6.22
N VAL A 35 -11.64 -0.28 -5.02
CA VAL A 35 -10.37 0.32 -4.61
C VAL A 35 -9.34 -0.79 -4.44
N ARG A 36 -8.18 -0.66 -5.08
CA ARG A 36 -7.15 -1.71 -5.14
C ARG A 36 -5.93 -1.31 -4.35
N PHE A 37 -5.46 -2.20 -3.48
CA PHE A 37 -4.23 -2.05 -2.73
C PHE A 37 -3.27 -3.09 -3.29
N THR A 38 -2.22 -2.66 -3.98
CA THR A 38 -1.26 -3.52 -4.67
C THR A 38 0.06 -3.54 -3.91
N ALA A 39 0.54 -4.75 -3.59
CA ALA A 39 1.85 -4.92 -2.99
C ALA A 39 2.97 -4.47 -3.93
N THR A 40 3.98 -3.82 -3.36
CA THR A 40 5.24 -3.50 -4.06
C THR A 40 6.31 -4.53 -3.69
N ASP A 41 7.41 -4.54 -4.47
CA ASP A 41 8.59 -5.38 -4.17
C ASP A 41 9.51 -4.77 -3.09
N ASN A 42 9.08 -3.71 -2.40
CA ASN A 42 9.90 -3.03 -1.40
C ASN A 42 9.99 -3.83 -0.10
N LEU A 43 11.17 -3.72 0.54
CA LEU A 43 11.45 -4.35 1.82
C LEU A 43 10.78 -3.58 2.96
N ALA A 44 10.46 -4.29 4.04
CA ALA A 44 9.97 -3.64 5.26
C ALA A 44 11.02 -2.67 5.82
N ALA A 45 10.56 -1.55 6.37
CA ALA A 45 11.40 -0.54 7.01
C ALA A 45 11.86 -0.95 8.43
N ALA A 46 11.16 -1.89 9.06
CA ALA A 46 11.45 -2.40 10.38
C ALA A 46 11.13 -3.88 10.48
N ASN A 47 11.85 -4.58 11.36
CA ASN A 47 11.52 -5.96 11.70
C ASN A 47 10.36 -5.96 12.70
N SER A 48 9.34 -6.79 12.47
CA SER A 48 8.27 -7.07 13.42
C SER A 48 7.86 -8.53 13.30
N SER A 49 7.63 -9.18 14.43
CA SER A 49 7.05 -10.51 14.50
C SER A 49 5.75 -10.40 15.29
N TYR A 50 4.73 -9.84 14.64
CA TYR A 50 3.43 -9.66 15.27
C TYR A 50 2.72 -11.01 15.35
N ASN A 51 2.52 -11.48 16.58
CA ASN A 51 1.79 -12.69 16.88
C ASN A 51 0.65 -12.37 17.83
N SER A 52 -0.46 -11.86 17.29
CA SER A 52 -1.71 -12.00 18.01
C SER A 52 -2.19 -13.42 17.74
N ASN A 53 -2.30 -14.25 18.79
CA ASN A 53 -2.84 -15.62 18.71
C ASN A 53 -4.30 -15.68 18.22
N ILE A 54 -4.85 -14.58 17.70
CA ILE A 54 -6.25 -14.40 17.38
C ILE A 54 -6.46 -13.91 15.95
N ASN A 55 -5.67 -12.99 15.36
CA ASN A 55 -5.59 -12.78 13.90
C ASN A 55 -4.28 -12.07 13.44
N GLY A 56 -3.81 -12.37 12.23
CA GLY A 56 -2.82 -11.55 11.52
C GLY A 56 -3.49 -10.35 10.85
N GLY A 57 -2.78 -9.23 10.73
CA GLY A 57 -3.34 -8.04 10.09
C GLY A 57 -2.38 -6.86 10.06
N ILE A 58 -2.83 -5.79 9.42
CA ILE A 58 -2.15 -4.50 9.36
C ILE A 58 -3.14 -3.37 9.59
N THR A 59 -2.63 -2.25 10.07
CA THR A 59 -3.35 -0.99 10.17
C THR A 59 -2.75 0.02 9.21
N ILE A 60 -3.61 0.57 8.36
CA ILE A 60 -3.34 1.61 7.38
C ILE A 60 -3.78 2.92 8.02
N GLU A 61 -2.80 3.70 8.47
CA GLU A 61 -3.04 4.91 9.26
C GLU A 61 -3.55 6.06 8.37
N ASN A 62 -4.56 6.79 8.84
CA ASN A 62 -5.17 7.96 8.24
C ASN A 62 -5.60 7.74 6.78
N PHE A 63 -6.18 6.58 6.47
CA PHE A 63 -6.60 6.25 5.11
C PHE A 63 -7.76 7.13 4.63
N PHE A 64 -8.82 7.20 5.41
CA PHE A 64 -9.97 8.05 5.09
C PHE A 64 -9.71 9.49 5.52
N THR A 65 -10.26 10.45 4.77
CA THR A 65 -10.15 11.87 5.13
C THR A 65 -11.15 12.29 6.23
N SER A 66 -12.01 11.38 6.67
CA SER A 66 -13.01 11.59 7.70
C SER A 66 -12.83 10.58 8.81
N ASN A 67 -12.85 11.03 10.05
CA ASN A 67 -12.77 10.19 11.24
C ASN A 67 -14.14 9.64 11.69
N THR A 68 -15.18 9.83 10.90
CA THR A 68 -16.53 9.33 11.19
C THR A 68 -16.91 8.11 10.35
N ILE A 69 -15.96 7.53 9.61
CA ILE A 69 -16.25 6.33 8.81
C ILE A 69 -16.44 5.16 9.75
N GLU A 70 -17.59 4.49 9.62
CA GLU A 70 -17.94 3.35 10.46
C GLU A 70 -18.13 2.12 9.59
N VAL A 71 -17.10 1.28 9.56
CA VAL A 71 -17.16 -0.07 9.04
C VAL A 71 -16.93 -1.03 10.19
N ALA A 72 -17.99 -1.77 10.53
CA ALA A 72 -17.91 -2.82 11.54
C ALA A 72 -16.86 -3.87 11.15
N ALA A 73 -16.28 -4.50 12.17
CA ALA A 73 -15.34 -5.59 11.99
C ALA A 73 -15.94 -6.69 11.11
N GLY A 74 -15.21 -7.08 10.06
CA GLY A 74 -15.49 -8.28 9.29
C GLY A 74 -16.08 -8.01 7.91
N ALA A 75 -16.04 -6.76 7.44
CA ALA A 75 -16.37 -6.45 6.06
C ALA A 75 -15.43 -7.22 5.10
N PRO A 76 -15.93 -7.78 3.99
CA PRO A 76 -15.15 -8.67 3.14
C PRO A 76 -14.11 -7.90 2.32
N VAL A 77 -12.92 -8.48 2.20
CA VAL A 77 -11.86 -8.04 1.27
C VAL A 77 -11.75 -9.06 0.15
N GLY A 78 -11.69 -8.60 -1.10
CA GLY A 78 -11.37 -9.44 -2.25
C GLY A 78 -9.86 -9.48 -2.54
N GLY A 79 -9.41 -10.46 -3.32
CA GLY A 79 -8.01 -10.57 -3.73
C GLY A 79 -7.20 -11.57 -2.91
N ASP A 80 -5.89 -11.43 -2.95
CA ASP A 80 -4.90 -12.36 -2.40
C ASP A 80 -3.74 -11.68 -1.64
N LEU A 81 -3.92 -10.41 -1.24
CA LEU A 81 -2.93 -9.68 -0.43
C LEU A 81 -2.58 -10.47 0.83
N SER A 82 -1.29 -10.73 1.02
CA SER A 82 -0.77 -11.48 2.17
C SER A 82 0.65 -11.00 2.53
N PRO A 83 1.08 -11.18 3.79
CA PRO A 83 2.48 -10.99 4.15
C PRO A 83 3.34 -12.08 3.50
N VAL A 84 4.58 -11.75 3.14
CA VAL A 84 5.48 -12.74 2.49
C VAL A 84 6.01 -13.79 3.47
N ILE A 85 6.21 -13.41 4.74
CA ILE A 85 6.77 -14.27 5.77
C ILE A 85 5.77 -14.50 6.90
N GLY A 86 5.70 -15.76 7.35
CA GLY A 86 4.85 -16.17 8.44
C GLY A 86 3.57 -16.79 7.92
N THR A 87 2.42 -16.22 8.29
CA THR A 87 1.12 -16.67 7.77
C THR A 87 1.04 -16.52 6.24
N THR A 88 0.58 -17.57 5.56
CA THR A 88 0.25 -17.50 4.12
C THR A 88 -1.22 -17.17 3.88
N ALA A 89 -2.00 -16.90 4.94
CA ALA A 89 -3.40 -16.55 4.80
C ALA A 89 -3.54 -15.14 4.20
N THR A 90 -4.44 -15.03 3.23
CA THR A 90 -4.77 -13.76 2.59
C THR A 90 -5.62 -12.91 3.52
N TYR A 91 -5.35 -11.61 3.58
CA TYR A 91 -6.24 -10.69 4.28
C TYR A 91 -7.61 -10.69 3.61
N ASN A 92 -8.63 -11.09 4.37
CA ASN A 92 -9.97 -11.34 3.85
C ASN A 92 -11.07 -10.56 4.60
N ARG A 93 -10.69 -9.79 5.62
CA ARG A 93 -11.57 -8.94 6.41
C ARG A 93 -10.97 -7.55 6.59
N TYR A 94 -11.85 -6.57 6.76
CA TYR A 94 -11.46 -5.22 7.15
C TYR A 94 -12.48 -4.59 8.09
N GLY A 95 -12.06 -3.50 8.71
CA GLY A 95 -12.90 -2.61 9.51
C GLY A 95 -12.18 -1.28 9.72
N THR A 96 -12.92 -0.28 10.18
CA THR A 96 -12.33 1.03 10.54
C THR A 96 -12.21 1.16 12.04
N TYR A 97 -11.26 1.97 12.50
CA TYR A 97 -11.17 2.39 13.88
C TYR A 97 -10.32 3.67 13.99
N GLN A 98 -10.24 4.26 15.18
CA GLN A 98 -9.39 5.41 15.47
C GLN A 98 -8.17 4.96 16.29
N TYR A 99 -6.99 4.94 15.67
CA TYR A 99 -5.75 4.39 16.23
C TYR A 99 -5.47 4.90 17.63
N ASP A 100 -5.68 6.19 17.83
CA ASP A 100 -5.33 6.89 19.07
C ASP A 100 -6.41 6.91 20.17
N ASN A 101 -7.60 6.32 19.96
CA ASN A 101 -8.75 6.57 20.85
C ASN A 101 -9.49 5.32 21.34
N THR A 102 -9.54 4.22 20.57
CA THR A 102 -10.38 3.06 20.95
C THR A 102 -9.69 1.72 20.70
N ILE A 103 -10.15 0.66 21.36
CA ILE A 103 -9.69 -0.73 21.15
C ILE A 103 -10.69 -1.55 20.34
N ASN A 104 -11.76 -0.91 19.87
CA ASN A 104 -12.85 -1.56 19.13
C ASN A 104 -12.96 -0.92 17.75
N PHE A 105 -13.15 -1.76 16.74
CA PHE A 105 -13.64 -1.35 15.42
C PHE A 105 -14.90 -0.49 15.56
N GLY A 106 -15.02 0.53 14.72
CA GLY A 106 -16.06 1.54 14.77
C GLY A 106 -15.70 2.77 13.96
N GLN A 107 -16.06 3.95 14.47
CA GLN A 107 -15.74 5.22 13.80
C GLN A 107 -14.24 5.50 13.84
N GLY A 108 -13.69 5.84 12.69
CA GLY A 108 -12.33 6.37 12.56
C GLY A 108 -11.91 6.54 11.12
N ASP A 109 -10.71 7.05 10.92
CA ASP A 109 -10.05 7.28 9.63
C ASP A 109 -9.02 6.19 9.28
N ASP A 110 -8.65 5.34 10.23
CA ASP A 110 -7.74 4.22 10.00
C ASP A 110 -8.49 3.01 9.44
N LEU A 111 -7.82 2.29 8.55
CA LEU A 111 -8.31 1.06 7.94
C LEU A 111 -7.46 -0.11 8.40
N SER A 112 -8.03 -1.04 9.15
CA SER A 112 -7.33 -2.29 9.45
C SER A 112 -7.80 -3.40 8.52
N VAL A 113 -6.84 -4.17 8.01
CA VAL A 113 -7.05 -5.30 7.09
C VAL A 113 -6.45 -6.53 7.75
N TYR A 114 -7.21 -7.61 7.85
CA TYR A 114 -6.86 -8.76 8.68
C TYR A 114 -7.45 -10.07 8.17
N THR A 115 -6.96 -11.18 8.72
CA THR A 115 -7.48 -12.52 8.44
C THR A 115 -8.64 -12.84 9.39
N ALA A 116 -9.67 -13.55 8.92
CA ALA A 116 -10.78 -13.95 9.79
C ALA A 116 -10.33 -14.93 10.89
N THR A 117 -10.94 -14.83 12.07
CA THR A 117 -10.63 -15.65 13.25
C THR A 117 -10.65 -17.13 12.90
N ASN A 118 -9.59 -17.84 13.34
CA ASN A 118 -9.29 -19.26 13.15
C ASN A 118 -8.50 -19.65 11.88
N GLU A 119 -8.11 -18.69 11.05
CA GLU A 119 -7.19 -18.93 9.93
C GLU A 119 -5.73 -18.66 10.35
N GLY A 120 -5.15 -19.62 11.08
CA GLY A 120 -3.72 -19.68 11.34
C GLY A 120 -3.26 -19.00 12.63
N SER A 121 -2.81 -19.80 13.59
CA SER A 121 -2.03 -19.39 14.76
C SER A 121 -0.60 -18.96 14.39
N GLU A 122 -0.39 -18.49 13.16
CA GLU A 122 0.92 -18.23 12.59
C GLU A 122 1.21 -16.73 12.70
N SER A 123 2.42 -16.40 13.16
CA SER A 123 2.85 -15.01 13.30
C SER A 123 2.94 -14.37 11.92
N GLN A 124 2.53 -13.11 11.81
CA GLN A 124 2.85 -12.26 10.66
C GLN A 124 4.24 -11.66 10.91
N VAL A 125 5.14 -11.81 9.93
CA VAL A 125 6.51 -11.34 10.08
C VAL A 125 6.86 -10.35 8.98
N PHE A 126 7.37 -9.20 9.39
CA PHE A 126 8.03 -8.23 8.53
C PHE A 126 9.52 -8.26 8.81
N ASP A 127 10.31 -8.40 7.74
CA ASP A 127 11.75 -8.47 7.81
C ASP A 127 12.37 -7.49 6.82
N THR A 128 13.36 -6.74 7.26
CA THR A 128 14.06 -5.71 6.47
C THR A 128 14.87 -6.26 5.29
N SER A 129 14.95 -7.59 5.13
CA SER A 129 15.64 -8.27 4.02
C SER A 129 14.71 -8.96 3.03
N SER A 130 13.39 -8.90 3.23
CA SER A 130 12.39 -9.48 2.32
C SER A 130 11.28 -8.50 1.97
N PRO A 131 10.64 -8.63 0.79
CA PRO A 131 9.43 -7.86 0.49
C PRO A 131 8.37 -8.06 1.57
N ALA A 132 7.65 -6.99 1.90
CA ALA A 132 6.69 -7.02 3.01
C ALA A 132 5.42 -7.81 2.66
N PHE A 133 4.89 -7.61 1.44
CA PHE A 133 3.62 -8.18 0.99
C PHE A 133 3.76 -8.78 -0.41
N THR A 134 2.76 -9.56 -0.78
CA THR A 134 2.50 -10.03 -2.16
C THR A 134 1.02 -9.94 -2.47
N GLY A 135 0.66 -9.86 -3.75
CA GLY A 135 -0.72 -9.87 -4.20
C GLY A 135 -1.42 -8.52 -4.10
N GLU A 136 -2.75 -8.56 -4.11
CA GLU A 136 -3.60 -7.37 -4.07
C GLU A 136 -4.84 -7.54 -3.21
N ALA A 137 -5.31 -6.45 -2.60
CA ALA A 137 -6.59 -6.41 -1.91
C ALA A 137 -7.56 -5.47 -2.64
N VAL A 138 -8.83 -5.87 -2.70
CA VAL A 138 -9.90 -5.13 -3.38
C VAL A 138 -11.02 -4.83 -2.39
N PHE A 139 -11.38 -3.55 -2.29
CA PHE A 139 -12.38 -3.03 -1.37
C PHE A 139 -13.51 -2.34 -2.12
N ASP A 140 -14.74 -2.52 -1.65
CA ASP A 140 -15.87 -1.69 -2.04
C ASP A 140 -16.06 -0.58 -1.00
N PHE A 141 -15.65 0.63 -1.38
CA PHE A 141 -15.83 1.86 -0.61
C PHE A 141 -16.84 2.81 -1.28
N SER A 142 -17.77 2.29 -2.08
CA SER A 142 -18.78 3.11 -2.77
C SER A 142 -19.56 4.01 -1.80
N ALA A 143 -19.86 3.51 -0.60
CA ALA A 143 -20.54 4.26 0.46
C ALA A 143 -19.71 5.42 1.05
N PHE A 144 -18.38 5.39 0.86
CA PHE A 144 -17.42 6.32 1.47
C PHE A 144 -16.60 7.07 0.43
N ALA A 145 -17.04 7.09 -0.84
CA ALA A 145 -16.29 7.69 -1.95
C ALA A 145 -15.85 9.14 -1.70
N ALA A 146 -16.67 9.93 -0.99
CA ALA A 146 -16.35 11.31 -0.64
C ALA A 146 -15.27 11.47 0.45
N SER A 147 -14.93 10.39 1.14
CA SER A 147 -13.90 10.35 2.19
C SER A 147 -12.65 9.58 1.76
N LEU A 148 -12.57 9.17 0.49
CA LEU A 148 -11.35 8.60 -0.06
C LEU A 148 -10.25 9.69 -0.17
N PRO A 149 -8.99 9.33 0.09
CA PRO A 149 -7.87 10.25 -0.01
C PRO A 149 -7.66 10.74 -1.45
N SER A 150 -6.82 11.74 -1.67
CA SER A 150 -6.42 12.18 -3.01
C SER A 150 -5.19 11.43 -3.52
N VAL A 151 -4.96 11.43 -4.83
CA VAL A 151 -3.69 10.93 -5.41
C VAL A 151 -2.50 11.66 -4.78
N GLY A 152 -1.47 10.89 -4.43
CA GLY A 152 -0.26 11.38 -3.75
C GLY A 152 -0.37 11.42 -2.23
N THR A 153 -1.55 11.18 -1.65
CA THR A 153 -1.68 10.98 -0.20
C THR A 153 -0.97 9.70 0.21
N SER A 154 -0.28 9.75 1.35
CA SER A 154 0.42 8.61 1.94
C SER A 154 0.24 8.58 3.45
N GLY A 155 0.39 7.41 4.05
CA GLY A 155 0.37 7.23 5.50
C GLY A 155 1.19 6.01 5.90
N ASN A 156 1.29 5.77 7.20
CA ASN A 156 2.08 4.66 7.73
C ASN A 156 1.29 3.35 7.72
N ILE A 157 2.04 2.25 7.71
CA ILE A 157 1.53 0.90 7.89
C ILE A 157 2.11 0.35 9.19
N TYR A 158 1.23 -0.11 10.07
CA TYR A 158 1.60 -0.78 11.31
C TYR A 158 1.20 -2.26 11.26
N PRO A 159 2.03 -3.17 11.80
CA PRO A 159 1.63 -4.54 12.10
C PRO A 159 0.46 -4.58 13.07
N GLY A 160 -0.41 -5.56 12.89
CA GLY A 160 -1.59 -5.77 13.74
C GLY A 160 -2.77 -4.89 13.36
N TYR A 161 -3.94 -5.26 13.88
CA TYR A 161 -5.22 -4.57 13.67
C TYR A 161 -5.84 -4.06 14.99
N THR A 162 -5.13 -4.19 16.10
CA THR A 162 -5.50 -3.67 17.43
C THR A 162 -4.30 -2.98 18.05
N PHE A 163 -4.56 -1.93 18.85
CA PHE A 163 -3.57 -1.07 19.50
C PHE A 163 -2.48 -1.85 20.27
N GLU A 164 -1.42 -2.18 19.57
CA GLU A 164 -0.13 -2.52 20.14
C GLU A 164 0.87 -1.58 19.48
N ALA A 165 1.74 -0.97 20.28
CA ALA A 165 2.74 -0.03 19.79
C ALA A 165 3.80 -0.80 18.98
N GLU A 166 3.47 -1.08 17.73
CA GLU A 166 4.35 -1.74 16.77
C GLU A 166 5.12 -0.69 15.95
N PRO A 167 6.34 -0.99 15.49
CA PRO A 167 7.07 -0.09 14.63
C PRO A 167 6.34 0.08 13.29
N THR A 168 6.45 1.27 12.69
CA THR A 168 6.06 1.47 11.30
C THR A 168 6.88 0.53 10.41
N VAL A 169 6.21 -0.35 9.67
CA VAL A 169 6.87 -1.29 8.76
C VAL A 169 6.99 -0.75 7.34
N GLY A 170 6.26 0.31 7.00
CA GLY A 170 6.40 1.03 5.74
C GLY A 170 5.28 2.03 5.55
N GLN A 171 5.08 2.46 4.31
CA GLN A 171 4.04 3.43 3.95
C GLN A 171 3.10 2.87 2.89
N TRP A 172 1.88 3.39 2.86
CA TRP A 172 0.98 3.26 1.73
C TRP A 172 0.97 4.58 0.96
N MET A 173 0.64 4.54 -0.33
CA MET A 173 0.50 5.74 -1.14
C MET A 173 -0.60 5.58 -2.17
N VAL A 174 -1.46 6.58 -2.32
CA VAL A 174 -2.45 6.63 -3.39
C VAL A 174 -1.76 7.01 -4.68
N VAL A 175 -1.88 6.15 -5.67
CA VAL A 175 -1.31 6.32 -6.99
C VAL A 175 -2.42 6.57 -8.01
N ASN A 176 -2.05 7.21 -9.11
CA ASN A 176 -2.91 7.26 -10.29
C ASN A 176 -2.47 6.16 -11.26
N THR A 177 -2.84 4.93 -10.97
CA THR A 177 -2.80 3.87 -11.97
C THR A 177 -4.04 4.01 -12.84
N ALA A 178 -4.06 5.01 -13.72
CA ALA A 178 -4.86 4.87 -14.92
C ALA A 178 -4.37 3.56 -15.58
N ILE A 179 -5.13 2.48 -15.39
CA ILE A 179 -4.84 1.17 -15.96
C ILE A 179 -4.44 1.44 -17.41
N PRO A 180 -3.20 1.13 -17.85
CA PRO A 180 -2.93 1.13 -19.26
C PRO A 180 -3.91 0.11 -19.84
N GLU A 181 -4.94 0.59 -20.54
CA GLU A 181 -5.79 -0.29 -21.33
C GLU A 181 -4.87 -1.21 -22.13
N PRO A 182 -5.18 -2.52 -22.25
CA PRO A 182 -4.35 -3.43 -23.02
C PRO A 182 -4.03 -2.78 -24.36
N SER A 183 -2.74 -2.51 -24.52
CA SER A 183 -2.18 -1.46 -25.37
C SER A 183 -2.94 -1.16 -26.66
N THR A 184 -3.27 0.12 -26.88
CA THR A 184 -3.54 0.68 -28.21
C THR A 184 -2.41 0.36 -29.20
N TYR A 185 -1.21 0.01 -28.71
CA TYR A 185 -0.10 -0.53 -29.50
C TYR A 185 -0.43 -1.87 -30.20
N ALA A 186 -1.22 -2.77 -29.60
CA ALA A 186 -1.67 -4.00 -30.25
C ALA A 186 -2.66 -3.72 -31.41
N ALA A 187 -3.55 -2.73 -31.24
CA ALA A 187 -4.44 -2.27 -32.30
C ALA A 187 -3.68 -1.52 -33.42
N GLY A 188 -2.68 -0.71 -33.07
CA GLY A 188 -1.84 0.03 -34.02
C GLY A 188 -0.94 -0.87 -34.87
N VAL A 189 -0.30 -1.88 -34.27
CA VAL A 189 0.54 -2.86 -34.99
C VAL A 189 -0.31 -3.79 -35.85
N GLY A 190 -1.51 -4.17 -35.40
CA GLY A 190 -2.47 -4.97 -36.19
C GLY A 190 -2.95 -4.25 -37.46
N LEU A 191 -3.23 -2.94 -37.37
CA LEU A 191 -3.67 -2.13 -38.52
C LEU A 191 -2.54 -1.89 -39.54
N LEU A 192 -1.29 -1.71 -39.09
CA LEU A 192 -0.13 -1.58 -39.97
C LEU A 192 0.18 -2.87 -40.74
N ALA A 193 0.04 -4.04 -40.09
CA ALA A 193 0.25 -5.34 -40.73
C ALA A 193 -0.82 -5.62 -41.81
N LEU A 194 -2.09 -5.26 -41.56
CA LEU A 194 -3.16 -5.38 -42.56
C LEU A 194 -2.95 -4.44 -43.76
N GLY A 195 -2.52 -3.20 -43.53
CA GLY A 195 -2.24 -2.23 -44.59
C GLY A 195 -1.18 -2.71 -45.59
N ILE A 196 -0.12 -3.37 -45.12
CA ILE A 196 0.96 -3.90 -45.98
C ILE A 196 0.46 -5.10 -46.82
N VAL A 197 -0.38 -5.97 -46.26
CA VAL A 197 -0.93 -7.14 -46.97
C VAL A 197 -1.90 -6.72 -48.08
N PHE A 198 -2.74 -5.70 -47.84
CA PHE A 198 -3.66 -5.19 -48.86
C PHE A 198 -2.94 -4.40 -49.97
N TYR A 199 -1.86 -3.68 -49.67
CA TYR A 199 -1.08 -2.98 -50.69
C TYR A 199 -0.41 -3.95 -51.66
N ARG A 200 0.20 -5.04 -51.17
CA ARG A 200 0.91 -6.01 -52.03
C ARG A 200 0.01 -6.83 -52.95
N ARG A 201 -1.28 -7.00 -52.61
CA ARG A 201 -2.24 -7.72 -53.46
C ARG A 201 -2.82 -6.88 -54.60
N ARG A 202 -2.66 -5.56 -54.56
CA ARG A 202 -3.23 -4.65 -55.57
C ARG A 202 -2.23 -4.28 -56.68
N THR A 203 -0.95 -4.58 -56.49
CA THR A 203 0.15 -4.27 -57.41
C THR A 203 0.76 -5.52 -58.06
N ALA A 204 0.09 -6.67 -57.99
CA ALA A 204 0.43 -7.90 -58.69
C ALA A 204 -0.63 -8.22 -59.75
#